data_AF-A0A1F3B836-F1
#
_entry.id   AF-A0A1F3B836-F1
#
_cell.length_a   1.000
_cell.length_b   1.000
_cell.length_c   1.000
_cell.angle_alpha   90.00
_cell.angle_beta   90.00
_cell.angle_gamma   90.00
#
_symmetry.space_group_name_H-M   'P 1'
#
loop_
_entity.id
_entity.type
_entity.pdbx_description
1 polymer ?
#
loop_
_entity_poly.entity_id
_entity_poly.type
_entity_poly.pdbx_seq_one_letter_code
_entity_poly.pdbx_strand_id
1 'polypeptide(L)'
;MLDGQKVRARPGETVLSVAKRHGIEIPALCHHDSISDYGACRLCVVEAFWGKGSKLVTSCIYTPWQDERIETNNQRVGRARKMVLELLLARCPEVEEIRDLAREYGVIEPRFRGRPHESETERCILCGLCVRVCAEVVGQSAIGYANRGLDRVISTPFGAQADECIGCGACVFVCPTGALHYEDIDGCRIMKELNTRVPMVACRCCGKFFATEAQIAKVRQRLKLPDELADTCPRCRGTEFRGTLEKCLVSRS
;
A
#
# COMPACT_ATOMS: atom_id res chain seq x y z
N MET A 1 -0.97 26.53 -13.19
CA MET A 1 -2.31 26.80 -12.61
C MET A 1 -2.99 25.48 -12.36
N LEU A 2 -3.49 25.23 -11.16
CA LEU A 2 -4.15 23.98 -10.77
C LEU A 2 -5.57 24.32 -10.31
N ASP A 3 -6.58 23.90 -11.08
CA ASP A 3 -7.99 24.25 -10.84
C ASP A 3 -8.22 25.76 -10.63
N GLY A 4 -7.61 26.58 -11.48
CA GLY A 4 -7.68 28.05 -11.38
C GLY A 4 -6.75 28.66 -10.33
N GLN A 5 -6.12 27.87 -9.46
CA GLN A 5 -5.20 28.36 -8.44
C GLN A 5 -3.76 28.48 -8.95
N LYS A 6 -3.08 29.58 -8.61
CA LYS A 6 -1.65 29.76 -8.89
C LYS A 6 -0.84 29.05 -7.80
N VAL A 7 -0.25 27.91 -8.14
CA VAL A 7 0.56 27.09 -7.24
C VAL A 7 2.01 27.02 -7.71
N ARG A 8 2.93 26.80 -6.78
CA ARG A 8 4.35 26.52 -7.07
C ARG A 8 4.66 25.05 -6.83
N ALA A 9 5.17 24.39 -7.87
CA ALA A 9 5.74 23.05 -7.80
C ALA A 9 7.27 23.13 -7.57
N ARG A 10 7.81 22.22 -6.79
CA ARG A 10 9.26 22.03 -6.65
C ARG A 10 9.80 21.20 -7.82
N PRO A 11 11.08 21.33 -8.20
CA PRO A 11 11.68 20.45 -9.20
C PRO A 11 11.46 18.97 -8.85
N GLY A 12 10.89 18.20 -9.78
CA GLY A 12 10.56 16.79 -9.60
C GLY A 12 9.29 16.48 -8.77
N GLU A 13 8.57 17.49 -8.26
CA GLU A 13 7.30 17.29 -7.55
C GLU A 13 6.20 16.88 -8.54
N THR A 14 5.45 15.83 -8.23
CA THR A 14 4.37 15.36 -9.09
C THR A 14 3.12 16.21 -8.90
N VAL A 15 2.23 16.23 -9.90
CA VAL A 15 0.94 16.94 -9.78
C VAL A 15 0.14 16.45 -8.58
N LEU A 16 0.19 15.15 -8.26
CA LEU A 16 -0.50 14.58 -7.10
C LEU A 16 0.03 15.17 -5.78
N SER A 17 1.35 15.25 -5.62
CA SER A 17 1.98 15.83 -4.42
C SER A 17 1.67 17.33 -4.30
N VAL A 18 1.70 18.07 -5.41
CA VAL A 18 1.32 19.48 -5.44
C VAL A 18 -0.15 19.63 -5.01
N ALA A 19 -1.06 18.86 -5.61
CA ALA A 19 -2.49 18.92 -5.30
C ALA A 19 -2.77 18.64 -3.82
N LYS A 20 -2.19 17.57 -3.26
CA LYS A 20 -2.32 17.20 -1.84
C LYS A 20 -1.89 18.34 -0.91
N ARG A 21 -0.78 19.01 -1.21
CA ARG A 21 -0.27 20.13 -0.40
C ARG A 21 -1.13 21.39 -0.45
N HIS A 22 -1.98 21.52 -1.47
CA HIS A 22 -2.94 22.63 -1.62
C HIS A 22 -4.39 22.21 -1.31
N GLY A 23 -4.59 21.04 -0.69
CA GLY A 23 -5.92 20.56 -0.28
C GLY A 23 -6.82 20.16 -1.46
N ILE A 24 -6.23 19.86 -2.62
CA ILE A 24 -6.96 19.36 -3.79
C ILE A 24 -6.87 17.84 -3.79
N GLU A 25 -8.00 17.20 -3.55
CA GLU A 25 -8.12 15.75 -3.51
C GLU A 25 -8.12 15.15 -4.92
N ILE A 26 -7.19 14.22 -5.16
CA ILE A 26 -7.13 13.41 -6.39
C ILE A 26 -7.09 11.94 -5.98
N PRO A 27 -8.09 11.12 -6.37
CA PRO A 27 -8.16 9.74 -5.91
C PRO A 27 -7.02 8.89 -6.50
N ALA A 28 -6.33 8.14 -5.64
CA ALA A 28 -5.18 7.33 -6.03
C ALA A 28 -5.04 6.06 -5.17
N LEU A 29 -5.51 4.92 -5.67
CA LEU A 29 -5.45 3.63 -4.93
C LEU A 29 -4.04 3.02 -4.88
N CYS A 30 -3.17 3.33 -5.85
CA CYS A 30 -1.82 2.73 -5.94
C CYS A 30 -0.69 3.65 -5.46
N HIS A 31 -1.03 4.73 -4.76
CA HIS A 31 -0.10 5.72 -4.22
C HIS A 31 0.04 5.54 -2.71
N HIS A 32 1.26 5.74 -2.20
CA HIS A 32 1.56 5.73 -0.78
C HIS A 32 2.83 6.56 -0.56
N ASP A 33 2.82 7.49 0.41
CA ASP A 33 3.89 8.49 0.59
C ASP A 33 5.29 7.88 0.79
N SER A 34 5.36 6.68 1.39
CA SER A 34 6.63 5.98 1.67
C SER A 34 7.14 5.07 0.54
N ILE A 35 6.50 5.05 -0.64
CA ILE A 35 6.81 4.12 -1.72
C ILE A 35 6.89 4.89 -3.05
N SER A 36 7.81 4.51 -3.94
CA SER A 36 7.95 5.15 -5.26
C SER A 36 6.65 5.07 -6.06
N ASP A 37 6.33 6.11 -6.84
CA ASP A 37 5.12 6.12 -7.67
C ASP A 37 5.24 5.25 -8.92
N TYR A 38 4.16 4.53 -9.26
CA TYR A 38 4.13 3.58 -10.40
C TYR A 38 2.99 3.85 -11.39
N GLY A 39 1.90 4.48 -10.96
CA GLY A 39 0.77 4.83 -11.84
C GLY A 39 -0.05 3.64 -12.36
N ALA A 40 -0.11 2.53 -11.62
CA ALA A 40 -0.85 1.32 -12.01
C ALA A 40 -2.37 1.52 -12.09
N CYS A 41 -3.01 2.10 -11.05
CA CYS A 41 -4.48 2.13 -10.97
C CYS A 41 -5.14 3.12 -11.95
N ARG A 42 -4.37 4.09 -12.49
CA ARG A 42 -4.84 5.16 -13.40
C ARG A 42 -5.98 6.06 -12.87
N LEU A 43 -6.43 5.88 -11.63
CA LEU A 43 -7.52 6.66 -11.04
C LEU A 43 -7.17 8.13 -10.84
N CYS A 44 -5.89 8.43 -10.63
CA CYS A 44 -5.37 9.79 -10.40
C CYS A 44 -5.25 10.63 -11.68
N VAL A 45 -6.01 10.28 -12.72
CA VAL A 45 -6.00 10.98 -14.00
C VAL A 45 -6.48 12.43 -13.84
N VAL A 46 -5.80 13.34 -14.52
CA VAL A 46 -6.08 14.78 -14.60
C VAL A 46 -5.87 15.25 -16.03
N GLU A 47 -6.38 16.41 -16.39
CA GLU A 47 -6.17 17.00 -17.71
C GLU A 47 -5.13 18.11 -17.65
N ALA A 48 -4.07 17.94 -18.43
CA ALA A 48 -2.99 18.90 -18.59
C ALA A 48 -3.15 19.65 -19.91
N PHE A 49 -3.01 20.98 -19.88
CA PHE A 49 -3.20 21.88 -21.02
C PHE A 49 -1.93 22.67 -21.33
N TRP A 50 -1.50 22.65 -22.59
CA TRP A 50 -0.40 23.46 -23.11
C TRP A 50 -0.85 24.20 -24.37
N GLY A 51 -0.80 25.54 -24.35
CA GLY A 51 -1.31 26.36 -25.45
C GLY A 51 -2.75 25.99 -25.83
N LYS A 52 -2.96 25.48 -27.05
CA LYS A 52 -4.26 25.02 -27.55
C LYS A 52 -4.51 23.51 -27.38
N GLY A 53 -3.52 22.74 -26.92
CA GLY A 53 -3.60 21.29 -26.76
C GLY A 53 -3.88 20.85 -25.32
N SER A 54 -4.40 19.63 -25.16
CA SER A 54 -4.56 19.01 -23.86
C SER A 54 -4.45 17.49 -23.89
N LYS A 55 -4.04 16.89 -22.78
CA LYS A 55 -3.95 15.43 -22.62
C LYS A 55 -4.28 15.00 -21.20
N LEU A 56 -4.91 13.84 -21.11
CA LEU A 56 -5.08 13.14 -19.85
C LEU A 56 -3.76 12.50 -19.43
N VAL A 57 -3.30 12.86 -18.24
CA VAL A 57 -2.06 12.36 -17.63
C VAL A 57 -2.36 11.81 -16.23
N THR A 58 -1.50 10.93 -15.72
CA THR A 58 -1.61 10.44 -14.33
C THR A 58 -0.83 11.34 -13.39
N SER A 59 -1.54 12.00 -12.49
CA SER A 59 -0.97 13.00 -11.58
C SER A 59 0.14 12.45 -10.67
N CYS A 60 0.09 11.16 -10.30
CA CYS A 60 1.09 10.53 -9.43
C CYS A 60 2.50 10.40 -10.02
N ILE A 61 2.65 10.45 -11.34
CA ILE A 61 3.97 10.36 -12.01
C ILE A 61 4.26 11.55 -12.91
N TYR A 62 3.27 12.41 -13.14
CA TYR A 62 3.40 13.55 -14.02
C TYR A 62 3.99 14.75 -13.26
N THR A 63 5.11 15.28 -13.76
CA THR A 63 5.70 16.51 -13.26
C THR A 63 5.16 17.69 -14.09
N PRO A 64 4.57 18.72 -13.46
CA PRO A 64 3.99 19.85 -14.20
C PRO A 64 5.06 20.75 -14.81
N TRP A 65 4.73 21.41 -15.91
CA TRP A 65 5.59 22.41 -16.56
C TRP A 65 5.25 23.85 -16.17
N GLN A 66 6.16 24.77 -16.48
CA GLN A 66 5.93 26.19 -16.23
C GLN A 66 4.72 26.69 -17.02
N ASP A 67 3.88 27.50 -16.35
CA ASP A 67 2.67 28.12 -16.90
C ASP A 67 1.62 27.14 -17.46
N GLU A 68 1.80 25.85 -17.20
CA GLU A 68 0.84 24.81 -17.54
C GLU A 68 -0.45 24.95 -16.72
N ARG A 69 -1.59 24.68 -17.34
CA ARG A 69 -2.88 24.56 -16.66
C ARG A 69 -3.22 23.09 -16.46
N ILE A 70 -3.51 22.72 -15.23
CA ILE A 70 -4.01 21.40 -14.84
C ILE A 70 -5.44 21.56 -14.33
N GLU A 71 -6.34 20.72 -14.82
CA GLU A 71 -7.71 20.58 -14.31
C GLU A 71 -7.89 19.18 -13.74
N THR A 72 -8.28 19.09 -12.47
CA THR A 72 -8.51 17.83 -11.76
C THR A 72 -9.97 17.40 -11.77
N ASN A 73 -10.87 18.33 -12.10
CA ASN A 73 -12.30 18.10 -12.15
C ASN A 73 -12.92 18.77 -13.40
N ASN A 74 -13.10 17.97 -14.45
CA ASN A 74 -13.86 18.36 -15.64
C ASN A 74 -14.53 17.13 -16.27
N GLN A 75 -15.35 17.33 -17.31
CA GLN A 75 -16.09 16.24 -17.94
C GLN A 75 -15.18 15.14 -18.53
N ARG A 76 -14.00 15.48 -19.04
CA ARG A 76 -13.07 14.52 -19.63
C ARG A 76 -12.41 13.67 -18.54
N VAL A 77 -11.98 14.29 -17.45
CA VAL A 77 -11.42 13.62 -16.26
C VAL A 77 -12.47 12.72 -15.61
N GLY A 78 -13.68 13.23 -15.39
CA GLY A 78 -14.78 12.47 -14.80
C GLY A 78 -15.13 11.21 -15.62
N ARG A 79 -15.21 11.32 -16.95
CA ARG A 79 -15.44 10.16 -17.84
C ARG A 79 -14.29 9.14 -17.77
N ALA A 80 -13.04 9.61 -17.70
CA ALA A 80 -11.88 8.72 -17.60
C ALA A 80 -11.84 7.97 -16.26
N ARG A 81 -12.08 8.66 -15.14
CA ARG A 81 -12.18 8.03 -13.81
C ARG A 81 -13.34 7.05 -13.73
N LYS A 82 -14.51 7.40 -14.28
CA LYS A 82 -15.66 6.50 -14.39
C LYS A 82 -15.31 5.20 -15.10
N MET A 83 -14.64 5.28 -16.25
CA MET A 83 -14.18 4.10 -17.01
C MET A 83 -13.21 3.23 -16.19
N VAL A 84 -12.24 3.86 -15.52
CA VAL A 84 -11.28 3.13 -14.65
C VAL A 84 -12.03 2.41 -13.52
N LEU A 85 -12.97 3.07 -12.86
CA LEU A 85 -13.76 2.49 -11.77
C LEU A 85 -14.65 1.34 -12.24
N GLU A 86 -15.24 1.42 -13.44
CA GLU A 86 -15.97 0.28 -14.01
C GLU A 86 -15.07 -0.94 -14.22
N LEU A 87 -13.83 -0.74 -14.67
CA LEU A 87 -12.87 -1.85 -14.85
C LEU A 87 -12.40 -2.43 -13.51
N LEU A 88 -12.14 -1.56 -12.52
CA LEU A 88 -11.76 -1.99 -11.17
C LEU A 88 -12.90 -2.76 -10.49
N LEU A 89 -14.13 -2.25 -10.58
CA LEU A 89 -15.32 -2.89 -10.02
C LEU A 89 -15.65 -4.20 -10.73
N ALA A 90 -15.44 -4.29 -12.05
CA ALA A 90 -15.59 -5.55 -12.79
C ALA A 90 -14.60 -6.61 -12.34
N ARG A 91 -13.38 -6.21 -11.91
CA ARG A 91 -12.37 -7.15 -11.38
C ARG A 91 -12.65 -7.53 -9.93
N CYS A 92 -12.97 -6.54 -9.10
CA CYS A 92 -13.06 -6.65 -7.65
C CYS A 92 -14.42 -6.14 -7.15
N PRO A 93 -15.52 -6.85 -7.46
CA PRO A 93 -16.88 -6.40 -7.18
C PRO A 93 -17.19 -6.30 -5.68
N GLU A 94 -16.54 -7.11 -4.84
CA GLU A 94 -16.80 -7.18 -3.39
C GLU A 94 -15.92 -6.27 -2.52
N VAL A 95 -15.03 -5.48 -3.13
CA VAL A 95 -14.16 -4.55 -2.39
C VAL A 95 -14.91 -3.24 -2.13
N GLU A 96 -15.14 -2.92 -0.87
CA GLU A 96 -15.96 -1.78 -0.44
C GLU A 96 -15.36 -0.44 -0.86
N GLU A 97 -14.04 -0.28 -0.74
CA GLU A 97 -13.34 0.95 -1.14
C GLU A 97 -13.52 1.26 -2.63
N ILE A 98 -13.59 0.22 -3.47
CA ILE A 98 -13.85 0.37 -4.91
C ILE A 98 -15.31 0.68 -5.15
N ARG A 99 -16.24 0.03 -4.43
CA ARG A 99 -17.68 0.29 -4.51
C ARG A 99 -18.02 1.73 -4.11
N ASP A 100 -17.43 2.25 -3.04
CA ASP A 100 -17.63 3.62 -2.57
C ASP A 100 -17.15 4.63 -3.62
N LEU A 101 -15.92 4.47 -4.10
CA LEU A 101 -15.39 5.31 -5.18
C LEU A 101 -16.21 5.19 -6.47
N ALA A 102 -16.65 3.99 -6.84
CA ALA A 102 -17.51 3.78 -8.00
C ALA A 102 -18.84 4.54 -7.87
N ARG A 103 -19.47 4.49 -6.69
CA ARG A 103 -20.71 5.22 -6.38
C ARG A 103 -20.55 6.73 -6.49
N GLU A 104 -19.44 7.30 -6.01
CA GLU A 104 -19.14 8.73 -6.15
C GLU A 104 -19.13 9.21 -7.62
N TYR A 105 -18.75 8.33 -8.55
CA TYR A 105 -18.71 8.62 -10.00
C TYR A 105 -19.94 8.09 -10.75
N GLY A 106 -21.00 7.70 -10.03
CA GLY A 106 -22.25 7.22 -10.61
C GLY A 106 -22.11 5.88 -11.35
N VAL A 107 -21.29 4.98 -10.81
CA VAL A 107 -21.16 3.59 -11.25
C VAL A 107 -21.76 2.70 -10.16
N ILE A 108 -22.94 2.14 -10.42
CA ILE A 108 -23.57 1.15 -9.53
C ILE A 108 -23.20 -0.25 -9.99
N GLU A 109 -23.30 -0.50 -11.29
CA GLU A 109 -22.88 -1.74 -11.93
C GLU A 109 -21.91 -1.45 -13.08
N PRO A 110 -20.85 -2.25 -13.25
CA PRO A 110 -19.92 -2.06 -14.34
C PRO A 110 -20.52 -2.58 -15.65
N ARG A 111 -20.28 -1.84 -16.75
CA ARG A 111 -20.61 -2.30 -18.11
C ARG A 111 -19.77 -3.51 -18.56
N PHE A 112 -18.61 -3.67 -17.94
CA PHE A 112 -17.69 -4.77 -18.21
C PHE A 112 -17.96 -5.90 -17.24
N ARG A 113 -17.81 -7.14 -17.71
CA ARG A 113 -17.82 -8.31 -16.84
C ARG A 113 -16.38 -8.70 -16.52
N GLY A 114 -16.15 -9.06 -15.26
CA GLY A 114 -14.92 -9.70 -14.84
C GLY A 114 -14.77 -11.09 -15.46
N ARG A 115 -13.71 -11.79 -15.06
CA ARG A 115 -13.51 -13.17 -15.47
C ARG A 115 -14.62 -14.06 -14.86
N PRO A 116 -15.23 -14.97 -15.63
CA PRO A 116 -16.15 -15.97 -15.08
C PRO A 116 -15.48 -16.73 -13.93
N HIS A 117 -16.20 -16.95 -12.83
CA HIS A 117 -15.78 -17.69 -11.62
C HIS A 117 -14.64 -17.11 -10.77
N GLU A 118 -13.68 -16.37 -11.34
CA GLU A 118 -12.54 -15.79 -10.57
C GLU A 118 -12.83 -14.39 -10.04
N SER A 119 -13.67 -13.60 -10.74
CA SER A 119 -13.88 -12.19 -10.36
C SER A 119 -14.76 -11.99 -9.13
N GLU A 120 -15.58 -12.96 -8.72
CA GLU A 120 -16.49 -12.79 -7.58
C GLU A 120 -15.74 -12.71 -6.23
N THR A 121 -14.54 -13.29 -6.15
CA THR A 121 -13.73 -13.32 -4.92
C THR A 121 -12.40 -12.58 -5.04
N GLU A 122 -12.04 -12.13 -6.25
CA GLU A 122 -10.81 -11.37 -6.49
C GLU A 122 -10.86 -10.01 -5.78
N ARG A 123 -9.85 -9.75 -4.94
CA ARG A 123 -9.70 -8.50 -4.19
C ARG A 123 -8.49 -7.69 -4.64
N CYS A 124 -7.57 -8.29 -5.40
CA CYS A 124 -6.34 -7.64 -5.84
C CYS A 124 -6.55 -6.84 -7.12
N ILE A 125 -6.40 -5.52 -7.02
CA ILE A 125 -6.41 -4.61 -8.19
C ILE A 125 -5.06 -4.51 -8.91
N LEU A 126 -4.09 -5.38 -8.57
CA LEU A 126 -2.74 -5.42 -9.15
C LEU A 126 -1.98 -4.07 -9.05
N CYS A 127 -2.24 -3.29 -8.00
CA CYS A 127 -1.63 -1.97 -7.79
C CYS A 127 -0.11 -2.00 -7.51
N GLY A 128 0.42 -3.15 -7.11
CA GLY A 128 1.85 -3.38 -6.89
C GLY A 128 2.43 -2.67 -5.67
N LEU A 129 1.60 -2.12 -4.77
CA LEU A 129 2.09 -1.52 -3.52
C LEU A 129 2.79 -2.58 -2.64
N CYS A 130 2.24 -3.80 -2.59
CA CYS A 130 2.83 -4.93 -1.86
C CYS A 130 4.22 -5.33 -2.39
N VAL A 131 4.40 -5.38 -3.71
CA VAL A 131 5.68 -5.71 -4.36
C VAL A 131 6.70 -4.61 -4.08
N ARG A 132 6.31 -3.35 -4.30
CA ARG A 132 7.20 -2.20 -4.11
C ARG A 132 7.60 -2.03 -2.64
N VAL A 133 6.68 -2.14 -1.67
CA VAL A 133 7.04 -2.04 -0.25
C VAL A 133 8.00 -3.16 0.17
N CYS A 134 7.80 -4.37 -0.35
CA CYS A 134 8.66 -5.51 -0.06
C CYS A 134 10.10 -5.31 -0.58
N ALA A 135 10.24 -4.70 -1.75
CA ALA A 135 11.54 -4.43 -2.38
C ALA A 135 12.20 -3.14 -1.85
N GLU A 136 11.49 -2.02 -1.85
CA GLU A 136 12.05 -0.68 -1.60
C GLU A 136 12.20 -0.35 -0.11
N VAL A 137 11.22 -0.75 0.71
CA VAL A 137 11.17 -0.37 2.12
C VAL A 137 11.71 -1.49 3.00
N VAL A 138 11.24 -2.72 2.78
CA VAL A 138 11.64 -3.88 3.58
C VAL A 138 12.98 -4.45 3.09
N GLY A 139 13.23 -4.42 1.77
CA GLY A 139 14.45 -4.95 1.16
C GLY A 139 14.54 -6.48 1.22
N GLN A 140 13.45 -7.18 0.87
CA GLN A 140 13.45 -8.66 0.72
C GLN A 140 13.11 -9.11 -0.70
N SER A 141 12.23 -8.39 -1.41
CA SER A 141 11.75 -8.78 -2.75
C SER A 141 11.14 -10.20 -2.81
N ALA A 142 10.49 -10.62 -1.73
CA ALA A 142 9.92 -11.97 -1.58
C ALA A 142 8.67 -12.24 -2.44
N ILE A 143 8.07 -11.20 -3.01
CA ILE A 143 6.85 -11.29 -3.83
C ILE A 143 7.00 -10.45 -5.10
N GLY A 144 6.32 -10.86 -6.16
CA GLY A 144 6.37 -10.21 -7.46
C GLY A 144 5.10 -10.43 -8.28
N TYR A 145 5.14 -9.97 -9.52
CA TYR A 145 4.11 -10.29 -10.50
C TYR A 145 4.46 -11.60 -11.21
N ALA A 146 3.50 -12.51 -11.30
CA ALA A 146 3.55 -13.67 -12.17
C ALA A 146 2.58 -13.50 -13.35
N ASN A 147 2.81 -14.27 -14.42
CA ASN A 147 2.01 -14.29 -15.64
C ASN A 147 1.90 -12.92 -16.36
N ARG A 148 0.99 -12.82 -17.34
CA ARG A 148 0.78 -11.63 -18.18
C ARG A 148 -0.70 -11.45 -18.52
N GLY A 149 -1.06 -10.25 -18.98
CA GLY A 149 -2.42 -9.95 -19.42
C GLY A 149 -3.43 -10.14 -18.28
N LEU A 150 -4.52 -10.84 -18.59
CA LEU A 150 -5.61 -11.11 -17.63
C LEU A 150 -5.21 -12.12 -16.55
N ASP A 151 -4.24 -13.00 -16.83
CA ASP A 151 -3.74 -14.03 -15.90
C ASP A 151 -2.74 -13.49 -14.87
N ARG A 152 -2.43 -12.19 -14.92
CA ARG A 152 -1.44 -11.58 -14.04
C ARG A 152 -1.91 -11.62 -12.58
N VAL A 153 -1.03 -12.10 -11.71
CA VAL A 153 -1.28 -12.22 -10.26
C VAL A 153 -0.07 -11.75 -9.45
N ILE A 154 -0.29 -11.44 -8.17
CA ILE A 154 0.80 -11.31 -7.20
C ILE A 154 1.10 -12.70 -6.66
N SER A 155 2.37 -13.10 -6.69
CA SER A 155 2.79 -14.41 -6.20
C SER A 155 4.22 -14.37 -5.68
N THR A 156 4.60 -15.45 -5.00
CA THR A 156 5.98 -15.76 -4.64
C THR A 156 6.71 -16.40 -5.82
N PRO A 157 8.06 -16.48 -5.79
CA PRO A 157 8.81 -17.24 -6.78
C PRO A 157 8.26 -18.67 -6.93
N PHE A 158 7.88 -19.03 -8.16
CA PHE A 158 7.28 -20.33 -8.52
C PHE A 158 5.99 -20.70 -7.76
N GLY A 159 5.33 -19.75 -7.07
CA GLY A 159 4.17 -20.03 -6.22
C GLY A 159 4.51 -20.90 -4.98
N ALA A 160 5.78 -21.01 -4.63
CA ALA A 160 6.27 -21.79 -3.50
C ALA A 160 6.36 -20.94 -2.21
N GLN A 161 6.75 -21.58 -1.11
CA GLN A 161 7.18 -20.89 0.11
C GLN A 161 8.22 -19.82 -0.23
N ALA A 162 7.99 -18.58 0.20
CA ALA A 162 8.97 -17.50 0.03
C ALA A 162 9.94 -17.47 1.21
N ASP A 163 11.09 -18.11 1.07
CA ASP A 163 12.11 -18.20 2.12
C ASP A 163 12.71 -16.83 2.49
N GLU A 164 12.73 -15.87 1.55
CA GLU A 164 13.15 -14.49 1.79
C GLU A 164 12.09 -13.67 2.55
N CYS A 165 10.86 -14.17 2.66
CA CYS A 165 9.81 -13.47 3.37
C CYS A 165 10.06 -13.50 4.88
N ILE A 166 10.28 -12.32 5.46
CA ILE A 166 10.45 -12.19 6.91
C ILE A 166 9.13 -12.06 7.67
N GLY A 167 7.97 -12.18 7.02
CA GLY A 167 6.65 -12.09 7.66
C GLY A 167 6.36 -10.75 8.37
N CYS A 168 6.94 -9.64 7.88
CA CYS A 168 6.80 -8.31 8.47
C CYS A 168 5.39 -7.70 8.34
N GLY A 169 4.53 -8.24 7.46
CA GLY A 169 3.18 -7.74 7.23
C GLY A 169 3.09 -6.42 6.44
N ALA A 170 4.20 -5.80 6.03
CA ALA A 170 4.18 -4.51 5.32
C ALA A 170 3.28 -4.52 4.07
N CYS A 171 3.29 -5.63 3.31
CA CYS A 171 2.43 -5.80 2.13
C CYS A 171 0.92 -5.85 2.46
N VAL A 172 0.55 -6.35 3.64
CA VAL A 172 -0.82 -6.35 4.16
C VAL A 172 -1.24 -4.93 4.52
N PHE A 173 -0.38 -4.21 5.26
CA PHE A 173 -0.69 -2.85 5.71
C PHE A 173 -0.87 -1.83 4.58
N VAL A 174 -0.11 -1.96 3.48
CA VAL A 174 -0.21 -1.03 2.33
C VAL A 174 -1.26 -1.46 1.32
N CYS A 175 -1.96 -2.58 1.52
CA CYS A 175 -2.93 -3.08 0.56
C CYS A 175 -4.21 -2.22 0.62
N PRO A 176 -4.59 -1.52 -0.46
CA PRO A 176 -5.74 -0.61 -0.45
C PRO A 176 -7.08 -1.33 -0.51
N THR A 177 -7.09 -2.66 -0.69
CA THR A 177 -8.29 -3.47 -0.92
C THR A 177 -8.41 -4.68 0.01
N GLY A 178 -7.47 -4.83 0.95
CA GLY A 178 -7.42 -6.01 1.82
C GLY A 178 -7.30 -7.33 1.03
N ALA A 179 -6.47 -7.37 0.00
CA ALA A 179 -6.24 -8.58 -0.80
C ALA A 179 -5.22 -9.55 -0.21
N LEU A 180 -4.48 -9.12 0.83
CA LEU A 180 -3.45 -9.92 1.51
C LEU A 180 -3.73 -9.89 3.00
N HIS A 181 -3.58 -11.05 3.66
CA HIS A 181 -3.74 -11.17 5.10
C HIS A 181 -2.62 -12.01 5.71
N TYR A 182 -2.56 -11.99 7.04
CA TYR A 182 -1.84 -13.01 7.78
C TYR A 182 -2.62 -13.42 9.02
N GLU A 183 -2.39 -14.65 9.46
CA GLU A 183 -2.86 -15.19 10.73
C GLU A 183 -1.66 -15.72 11.51
N ASP A 184 -1.64 -15.51 12.82
CA ASP A 184 -0.61 -16.05 13.70
C ASP A 184 -1.19 -17.29 14.41
N ILE A 185 -0.75 -18.49 13.99
CA ILE A 185 -1.27 -19.79 14.45
C ILE A 185 -0.10 -20.69 14.84
N ASP A 186 -0.16 -21.29 16.03
CA ASP A 186 0.82 -22.27 16.53
C ASP A 186 2.28 -21.80 16.42
N GLY A 187 2.53 -20.52 16.74
CA GLY A 187 3.88 -19.94 16.67
C GLY A 187 4.40 -19.69 15.26
N CYS A 188 3.52 -19.71 14.25
CA CYS A 188 3.85 -19.34 12.88
C CYS A 188 2.93 -18.22 12.39
N ARG A 189 3.48 -17.28 11.64
CA ARG A 189 2.72 -16.35 10.81
C ARG A 189 2.45 -16.99 9.45
N ILE A 190 1.17 -17.10 9.09
CA ILE A 190 0.72 -17.74 7.85
C ILE A 190 0.12 -16.69 6.93
N MET A 191 0.66 -16.58 5.72
CA MET A 191 0.15 -15.72 4.65
C MET A 191 -0.35 -16.62 3.52
N LYS A 192 -1.64 -16.97 3.57
CA LYS A 192 -2.25 -18.01 2.70
C LYS A 192 -2.16 -17.62 1.22
N GLU A 193 -2.44 -16.36 0.91
CA GLU A 193 -2.41 -15.81 -0.45
C GLU A 193 -1.02 -15.83 -1.09
N LEU A 194 0.03 -15.96 -0.26
CA LEU A 194 1.43 -16.02 -0.69
C LEU A 194 2.04 -17.41 -0.48
N ASN A 195 1.24 -18.43 -0.12
CA ASN A 195 1.74 -19.76 0.22
C ASN A 195 2.93 -19.74 1.19
N THR A 196 2.90 -18.80 2.16
CA THR A 196 4.07 -18.50 2.99
C THR A 196 3.81 -18.71 4.48
N ARG A 197 4.73 -19.37 5.18
CA ARG A 197 4.73 -19.58 6.64
C ARG A 197 6.07 -19.16 7.24
N VAL A 198 6.03 -18.33 8.28
CA VAL A 198 7.24 -17.80 8.95
C VAL A 198 7.16 -18.05 10.46
N PRO A 199 8.15 -18.75 11.06
CA PRO A 199 8.19 -18.97 12.51
C PRO A 199 8.24 -17.68 13.33
N MET A 200 7.72 -17.74 14.56
CA MET A 200 7.59 -16.61 15.47
C MET A 200 8.32 -16.81 16.79
N VAL A 201 8.81 -15.71 17.33
CA VAL A 201 9.45 -15.64 18.64
C VAL A 201 8.39 -15.46 19.73
N ALA A 202 8.47 -16.29 20.76
CA ALA A 202 7.72 -16.12 21.99
C ALA A 202 8.42 -15.11 22.92
N CYS A 203 7.65 -14.25 23.57
CA CYS A 203 8.16 -13.31 24.55
C CYS A 203 8.78 -14.04 25.75
N ARG A 204 10.02 -13.70 26.11
CA ARG A 204 10.69 -14.27 27.30
C ARG A 204 9.92 -14.06 28.61
N CYS A 205 9.17 -12.96 28.71
CA CYS A 205 8.48 -12.57 29.96
C CYS A 205 7.06 -13.16 30.08
N CYS A 206 6.33 -13.32 28.97
CA CYS A 206 4.92 -13.73 29.02
C CYS A 206 4.56 -14.93 28.12
N GLY A 207 5.53 -15.48 27.39
CA GLY A 207 5.35 -16.65 26.52
C GLY A 207 4.54 -16.41 25.23
N LYS A 208 3.96 -15.22 25.04
CA LYS A 208 3.14 -14.91 23.85
C LYS A 208 4.01 -14.62 22.63
N PHE A 209 3.65 -15.19 21.48
CA PHE A 209 4.23 -14.85 20.18
C PHE A 209 3.90 -13.40 19.81
N PHE A 210 4.87 -12.67 19.27
CA PHE A 210 4.68 -11.25 18.96
C PHE A 210 5.34 -10.76 17.67
N ALA A 211 6.34 -11.46 17.16
CA ALA A 211 7.04 -11.11 15.92
C ALA A 211 7.65 -12.38 15.31
N THR A 212 7.93 -12.34 14.01
CA THR A 212 8.63 -13.44 13.34
C THR A 212 10.11 -13.46 13.71
N GLU A 213 10.70 -14.65 13.71
CA GLU A 213 12.13 -14.85 13.97
C GLU A 213 12.99 -14.04 13.00
N ALA A 214 12.69 -14.15 11.71
CA ALA A 214 13.42 -13.44 10.67
C ALA A 214 13.28 -11.91 10.78
N GLN A 215 12.14 -11.39 11.22
CA GLN A 215 11.96 -9.95 11.46
C GLN A 215 12.78 -9.49 12.66
N ILE A 216 12.76 -10.24 13.77
CA ILE A 216 13.54 -9.92 14.97
C ILE A 216 15.02 -9.96 14.68
N ALA A 217 15.51 -10.96 13.95
CA ALA A 217 16.90 -11.03 13.52
C ALA A 217 17.32 -9.78 12.73
N LYS A 218 16.50 -9.32 11.77
CA LYS A 218 16.78 -8.12 10.98
C LYS A 218 16.78 -6.85 11.82
N VAL A 219 15.81 -6.70 12.72
CA VAL A 219 15.70 -5.54 13.63
C VAL A 219 16.87 -5.51 14.61
N ARG A 220 17.25 -6.67 15.17
CA ARG A 220 18.39 -6.83 16.08
C ARG A 220 19.68 -6.37 15.42
N GLN A 221 19.96 -6.85 14.21
CA GLN A 221 21.14 -6.48 13.44
C GLN A 221 21.16 -4.97 13.11
N ARG A 222 20.03 -4.42 12.66
CA ARG A 222 19.95 -3.02 12.21
C ARG A 222 20.07 -2.01 13.36
N LEU A 223 19.46 -2.30 14.52
CA LEU A 223 19.43 -1.39 15.67
C LEU A 223 20.45 -1.73 16.75
N LYS A 224 21.24 -2.80 16.58
CA LYS A 224 22.15 -3.33 17.61
C LYS A 224 21.45 -3.54 18.96
N LEU A 225 20.23 -4.07 18.91
CA LEU A 225 19.42 -4.31 20.09
C LEU A 225 20.01 -5.47 20.92
N PRO A 226 20.11 -5.33 22.26
CA PRO A 226 20.40 -6.45 23.15
C PRO A 226 19.36 -7.56 23.01
N ASP A 227 19.80 -8.82 23.16
CA ASP A 227 18.92 -10.00 23.04
C ASP A 227 17.73 -9.94 24.00
N GLU A 228 17.96 -9.47 25.23
CA GLU A 228 16.93 -9.29 26.24
C GLU A 228 15.77 -8.40 25.76
N LEU A 229 16.11 -7.31 25.08
CA LEU A 229 15.13 -6.41 24.52
C LEU A 229 14.51 -7.04 23.27
N ALA A 230 15.31 -7.60 22.36
CA ALA A 230 14.82 -8.22 21.13
C ALA A 230 13.76 -9.29 21.39
N ASP A 231 13.93 -10.10 22.45
CA ASP A 231 13.11 -11.27 22.75
C ASP A 231 11.96 -10.98 23.73
N THR A 232 11.78 -9.71 24.10
CA THR A 232 10.65 -9.25 24.92
C THR A 232 9.61 -8.57 24.04
N CYS A 233 8.32 -8.87 24.21
CA CYS A 233 7.28 -8.21 23.40
C CYS A 233 7.10 -6.73 23.79
N PRO A 234 6.57 -5.87 22.88
CA PRO A 234 6.39 -4.43 23.15
C PRO A 234 5.60 -4.13 24.42
N ARG A 235 4.60 -4.96 24.76
CA ARG A 235 3.82 -4.82 25.98
C ARG A 235 4.67 -5.01 27.24
N CYS A 236 5.45 -6.09 27.31
CA CYS A 236 6.31 -6.38 28.46
C CYS A 236 7.43 -5.35 28.60
N ARG A 237 8.06 -4.92 27.48
CA ARG A 237 9.06 -3.83 27.49
C ARG A 237 8.47 -2.55 28.08
N GLY A 238 7.24 -2.19 27.70
CA GLY A 238 6.55 -1.01 28.22
C GLY A 238 6.31 -1.07 29.73
N THR A 239 5.96 -2.24 30.26
CA THR A 239 5.76 -2.45 31.70
C THR A 239 7.07 -2.31 32.49
N GLU A 240 8.16 -2.92 32.01
CA GLU A 240 9.47 -2.82 32.65
C GLU A 240 10.00 -1.38 32.67
N PHE A 241 9.81 -0.64 31.57
CA PHE A 241 10.19 0.77 31.49
C PHE A 241 9.40 1.65 32.47
N ARG A 242 8.07 1.47 32.56
CA ARG A 242 7.24 2.18 33.54
C ARG A 242 7.65 1.86 34.98
N GLY A 243 7.86 0.60 35.30
CA GLY A 243 8.30 0.18 36.64
C GLY A 243 9.68 0.75 37.01
N THR A 244 10.56 0.98 36.02
CA THR A 244 11.86 1.63 36.23
C THR A 244 11.70 3.13 36.47
N LEU A 245 10.84 3.81 35.68
CA LEU A 245 10.53 5.23 35.88
C LEU A 245 9.89 5.51 37.24
N GLU A 246 8.94 4.68 37.68
CA GLU A 246 8.31 4.81 38.99
C GLU A 246 9.34 4.70 40.13
N LYS A 247 10.27 3.75 40.06
CA LYS A 247 11.37 3.63 41.03
C LYS A 247 12.31 4.84 41.04
N CYS A 248 12.61 5.40 39.87
CA CYS A 248 13.44 6.61 39.74
C CYS A 248 12.74 7.88 40.25
N LEU A 249 11.41 7.96 40.15
CA LEU A 249 10.63 9.08 40.68
C LEU A 249 10.52 9.00 42.21
N VAL A 250 10.34 7.79 42.76
CA VAL A 250 10.30 7.56 44.21
C VAL A 250 11.67 7.77 44.86
N SER A 251 12.78 7.46 44.19
CA SER A 251 14.14 7.69 44.72
C SER A 251 14.64 9.14 44.65
N ARG A 252 13.84 10.05 44.10
CA ARG A 252 14.09 11.50 44.06
C ARG A 252 13.15 12.30 44.99
N SER A 253 12.34 11.60 45.79
CA SER A 253 11.50 12.14 46.85
C SER A 253 12.18 11.91 48.21
#